data_AF-A0AAV9NVX9-F1
#
_entry.id   AF-A0AAV9NVX9-F1
#
_cell.length_a   1.000
_cell.length_b   1.000
_cell.length_c   1.000
_cell.angle_alpha   90.00
_cell.angle_beta   90.00
_cell.angle_gamma   90.00
#
_symmetry.space_group_name_H-M   'P 1'
#
loop_
_entity.id
_entity.type
_entity.pdbx_description
1 polymer ?
#
loop_
_entity_poly.entity_id
_entity_poly.type
_entity_poly.pdbx_seq_one_letter_code
_entity_poly.pdbx_strand_id
1 'polypeptide(L)'
;MAFYTSAPAFAIAKRLYPVPYPRQARTKDLKVICVGLPRNATESLGQALLPLGYNDVSHGCKFWLNGIGSSVQYYELALLRSQNRLPDEQTMRTKYFDCVLGECEATTNIPSVWGVALTNWLHGKFLFDGDFEANAERAYAAHHKRLKEVLEDWDRPHLNRSVEEGWAPLCAFLSQNIPPTPFPSRNVAADFIGTLMKVDEERFRKGKSNAMLVAIAFLSPIAGLAFSWLHR
;
A
#
# COMPACT_ATOMS: atom_id res chain seq x y z
N MET A 1 -11.99 -3.36 19.71
CA MET A 1 -11.69 -3.13 18.28
C MET A 1 -10.47 -2.22 18.06
N ALA A 2 -9.54 -2.16 19.04
CA ALA A 2 -8.12 -1.84 18.90
C ALA A 2 -7.28 -3.07 18.43
N PHE A 3 -7.98 -4.09 17.92
CA PHE A 3 -7.47 -5.41 17.55
C PHE A 3 -6.75 -5.44 16.20
N TYR A 4 -6.21 -4.33 15.70
CA TYR A 4 -5.37 -4.36 14.49
C TYR A 4 -4.05 -3.62 14.72
N THR A 5 -4.01 -2.67 15.64
CA THR A 5 -2.81 -1.87 15.97
C THR A 5 -1.92 -2.51 17.04
N SER A 6 -2.15 -3.76 17.41
CA SER A 6 -1.31 -4.49 18.35
C SER A 6 -0.55 -5.61 17.64
N ALA A 7 0.71 -5.84 18.03
CA ALA A 7 1.51 -6.94 17.49
C ALA A 7 0.80 -8.32 17.53
N PRO A 8 0.02 -8.65 18.60
CA PRO A 8 -0.77 -9.88 18.64
C PRO A 8 -1.83 -9.96 17.54
N ALA A 9 -2.52 -8.86 17.26
CA ALA A 9 -3.53 -8.84 16.22
C ALA A 9 -2.95 -9.00 14.81
N PHE A 10 -1.80 -8.38 14.56
CA PHE A 10 -1.09 -8.57 13.30
C PHE A 10 -0.60 -10.02 13.13
N ALA A 11 -0.13 -10.66 14.21
CA ALA A 11 0.23 -12.07 14.19
C ALA A 11 -0.98 -12.98 13.88
N ILE A 12 -2.14 -12.67 14.45
CA ILE A 12 -3.41 -13.36 14.14
C ILE A 12 -3.80 -13.14 12.68
N ALA A 13 -3.74 -11.90 12.19
CA ALA A 13 -4.08 -11.58 10.80
C ALA A 13 -3.20 -12.34 9.79
N LYS A 14 -1.89 -12.47 10.06
CA LYS A 14 -0.96 -13.30 9.26
C LYS A 14 -1.28 -14.80 9.30
N ARG A 15 -1.95 -15.29 10.35
CA ARG A 15 -2.38 -16.68 10.46
C ARG A 15 -3.68 -16.92 9.70
N LEU A 16 -4.61 -15.96 9.75
CA LEU A 16 -5.91 -16.05 9.12
C LEU A 16 -5.83 -15.84 7.61
N TYR A 17 -5.07 -14.83 7.18
CA TYR A 17 -4.83 -14.57 5.77
C TYR A 17 -3.51 -15.21 5.37
N PRO A 18 -3.45 -16.04 4.31
CA PRO A 18 -2.22 -16.64 3.83
C PRO A 18 -1.40 -15.59 3.06
N VAL A 19 -0.97 -14.54 3.75
CA VAL A 19 -0.23 -13.44 3.14
C VAL A 19 1.25 -13.80 3.12
N PRO A 20 1.86 -13.92 1.92
CA PRO A 20 3.28 -14.20 1.82
C PRO A 20 4.08 -13.05 2.44
N TYR A 21 5.22 -13.38 3.04
CA TYR A 21 6.17 -12.39 3.58
C TYR A 21 7.42 -12.39 2.69
N PRO A 22 7.45 -11.59 1.61
CA PRO A 22 8.56 -11.61 0.67
C PRO A 22 9.87 -11.19 1.35
N ARG A 23 10.97 -11.81 0.95
CA ARG A 23 12.34 -11.44 1.38
C ARG A 23 13.20 -11.18 0.15
N GLN A 24 12.70 -10.35 -0.75
CA GLN A 24 13.39 -10.06 -1.99
C GLN A 24 14.36 -8.90 -1.81
N ALA A 25 15.53 -9.03 -2.43
CA ALA A 25 16.48 -7.94 -2.57
C ALA A 25 16.06 -7.02 -3.72
N ARG A 26 16.60 -5.80 -3.74
CA ARG A 26 16.45 -4.88 -4.87
C ARG A 26 17.07 -5.48 -6.13
N THR A 27 16.31 -5.50 -7.22
CA THR A 27 16.74 -5.97 -8.55
C THR A 27 16.81 -4.83 -9.56
N LYS A 28 16.12 -3.71 -9.32
CA LYS A 28 16.12 -2.51 -10.15
C LYS A 28 16.33 -1.24 -9.33
N ASP A 29 16.98 -0.27 -9.95
CA ASP A 29 17.14 1.05 -9.37
C ASP A 29 15.85 1.86 -9.49
N LEU A 30 15.49 2.53 -8.39
CA LEU A 30 14.35 3.42 -8.37
C LEU A 30 14.76 4.77 -8.98
N LYS A 31 14.12 5.15 -10.08
CA LYS A 31 14.46 6.32 -10.90
C LYS A 31 13.54 7.51 -10.65
N VAL A 32 12.24 7.26 -10.41
CA VAL A 32 11.23 8.34 -10.23
C VAL A 32 10.37 8.08 -9.00
N ILE A 33 10.21 9.10 -8.15
CA ILE A 33 9.38 9.02 -6.94
C ILE A 33 8.23 10.03 -7.06
N CYS A 34 7.00 9.54 -7.20
CA CYS A 34 5.81 10.38 -7.24
C CYS A 34 5.10 10.33 -5.88
N VAL A 35 5.26 11.41 -5.12
CA VAL A 35 4.83 11.55 -3.71
C VAL A 35 3.45 12.18 -3.55
N GLY A 36 2.64 12.16 -4.61
CA GLY A 36 1.26 12.63 -4.58
C GLY A 36 0.36 11.80 -3.69
N LEU A 37 -0.56 12.46 -2.97
CA LEU A 37 -1.61 11.77 -2.20
C LEU A 37 -2.60 11.04 -3.12
N PRO A 38 -3.31 10.01 -2.63
CA PRO A 38 -4.36 9.35 -3.41
C PRO A 38 -5.34 10.34 -4.03
N ARG A 39 -5.98 9.98 -5.15
CA ARG A 39 -7.00 10.80 -5.83
C ARG A 39 -6.48 12.10 -6.50
N ASN A 40 -5.18 12.27 -6.68
CA ASN A 40 -4.58 13.33 -7.51
C ASN A 40 -4.03 12.81 -8.86
N ALA A 41 -4.74 11.86 -9.48
CA ALA A 41 -4.36 11.20 -10.74
C ALA A 41 -3.07 10.35 -10.71
N THR A 42 -2.76 9.75 -9.54
CA THR A 42 -1.60 8.87 -9.37
C THR A 42 -1.55 7.67 -10.32
N GLU A 43 -2.69 7.03 -10.61
CA GLU A 43 -2.76 5.89 -11.54
C GLU A 43 -2.46 6.35 -12.98
N SER A 44 -3.07 7.46 -13.41
CA SER A 44 -2.77 8.05 -14.72
C SER A 44 -1.28 8.38 -14.88
N LEU A 45 -0.68 8.96 -13.84
CA LEU A 45 0.76 9.23 -13.81
C LEU A 45 1.59 7.93 -13.87
N GLY A 46 1.21 6.89 -13.13
CA GLY A 46 1.91 5.61 -13.20
C GLY A 46 1.86 4.97 -14.59
N GLN A 47 0.70 5.05 -15.25
CA GLN A 47 0.55 4.58 -16.64
C GLN A 47 1.32 5.44 -17.64
N ALA A 48 1.49 6.74 -17.37
CA ALA A 48 2.25 7.65 -18.22
C ALA A 48 3.77 7.36 -18.20
N LEU A 49 4.30 6.82 -17.10
CA LEU A 49 5.71 6.46 -16.99
C LEU A 49 6.07 5.21 -17.80
N LEU A 50 5.13 4.29 -18.01
CA LEU A 50 5.38 3.05 -18.77
C LEU A 50 5.86 3.31 -20.21
N PRO A 51 5.18 4.11 -21.06
CA PRO A 51 5.65 4.41 -22.41
C PRO A 51 6.91 5.30 -22.45
N LEU A 52 7.29 5.93 -21.33
CA LEU A 52 8.56 6.65 -21.18
C LEU A 52 9.73 5.73 -20.80
N GLY A 53 9.51 4.41 -20.74
CA GLY A 53 10.56 3.40 -20.51
C GLY A 53 10.81 3.06 -19.04
N TYR A 54 9.96 3.51 -18.11
CA TYR A 54 10.04 3.09 -16.71
C TYR A 54 9.27 1.79 -16.52
N ASN A 55 10.00 0.71 -16.30
CA ASN A 55 9.44 -0.61 -16.11
C ASN A 55 8.98 -0.76 -14.67
N ASP A 56 7.79 -1.34 -14.49
CA ASP A 56 7.20 -1.61 -13.17
C ASP A 56 7.05 -0.37 -12.28
N VAL A 57 5.89 0.27 -12.39
CA VAL A 57 5.54 1.37 -11.48
C VAL A 57 4.78 0.83 -10.27
N SER A 58 5.27 1.13 -9.08
CA SER A 58 4.54 0.84 -7.83
C SER A 58 3.28 1.71 -7.74
N HIS A 59 2.16 1.08 -7.39
CA HIS A 59 0.89 1.76 -7.13
C HIS A 59 0.00 0.92 -6.22
N GLY A 60 -0.86 1.56 -5.41
CA GLY A 60 -1.79 0.86 -4.50
C GLY A 60 -2.70 -0.15 -5.22
N CYS A 61 -3.11 0.14 -6.46
CA CYS A 61 -3.89 -0.79 -7.30
C CYS A 61 -3.09 -2.04 -7.68
N LYS A 62 -1.81 -1.87 -8.04
CA LYS A 62 -0.90 -2.99 -8.37
C LYS A 62 -0.78 -3.95 -7.18
N PHE A 63 -0.62 -3.41 -5.98
CA PHE A 63 -0.53 -4.24 -4.77
C PHE A 63 -1.85 -4.93 -4.42
N TRP A 64 -2.99 -4.27 -4.58
CA TRP A 64 -4.29 -4.90 -4.36
C TRP A 64 -4.59 -6.01 -5.36
N LEU A 65 -4.30 -5.82 -6.65
CA LEU A 65 -4.67 -6.79 -7.68
C LEU A 65 -3.64 -7.93 -7.77
N ASN A 66 -2.35 -7.60 -7.74
CA ASN A 66 -1.30 -8.50 -8.20
C ASN A 66 -0.16 -8.71 -7.18
N GLY A 67 -0.11 -7.94 -6.08
CA GLY A 67 1.08 -7.81 -5.25
C GLY A 67 0.84 -7.92 -3.74
N ILE A 68 -0.04 -8.83 -3.31
CA ILE A 68 -0.44 -8.98 -1.90
C ILE A 68 0.75 -9.24 -0.96
N GLY A 69 1.83 -9.87 -1.45
CA GLY A 69 3.00 -10.18 -0.63
C GLY A 69 3.71 -8.93 -0.09
N SER A 70 3.84 -7.89 -0.89
CA SER A 70 4.54 -6.66 -0.50
C SER A 70 3.74 -5.81 0.51
N SER A 71 2.47 -6.17 0.74
CA SER A 71 1.56 -5.39 1.58
C SER A 71 1.80 -5.58 3.10
N VAL A 72 2.46 -6.68 3.50
CA VAL A 72 2.69 -7.03 4.91
C VAL A 72 3.78 -6.15 5.52
N GLN A 73 4.88 -5.94 4.80
CA GLN A 73 5.96 -5.05 5.21
C GLN A 73 5.47 -3.62 5.36
N TYR A 74 4.63 -3.15 4.42
CA TYR A 74 4.06 -1.81 4.52
C TYR A 74 3.18 -1.67 5.77
N TYR A 75 2.32 -2.65 6.06
CA TYR A 75 1.51 -2.66 7.28
C TYR A 75 2.37 -2.65 8.54
N GLU A 76 3.40 -3.50 8.60
CA GLU A 76 4.33 -3.56 9.72
C GLU A 76 5.05 -2.22 9.91
N LEU A 77 5.49 -1.56 8.84
CA LEU A 77 6.11 -0.24 8.90
C LEU A 77 5.14 0.84 9.37
N ALA A 78 3.90 0.83 8.88
CA ALA A 78 2.85 1.76 9.31
C ALA A 78 2.52 1.59 10.80
N LEU A 79 2.48 0.34 11.27
CA LEU A 79 2.31 0.03 12.69
C LEU A 79 3.48 0.56 13.54
N LEU A 80 4.72 0.29 13.13
CA LEU A 80 5.91 0.80 13.81
C LEU A 80 5.92 2.34 13.86
N ARG A 81 5.55 3.00 12.76
CA ARG A 81 5.38 4.46 12.71
C ARG A 81 4.35 4.94 13.73
N SER A 82 3.18 4.30 13.80
CA SER A 82 2.12 4.66 14.75
C SER A 82 2.53 4.50 16.22
N GLN A 83 3.52 3.65 16.49
CA GLN A 83 4.08 3.41 17.82
C GLN A 83 5.32 4.25 18.11
N ASN A 84 5.74 5.11 17.17
CA ASN A 84 7.01 5.84 17.22
C ASN A 84 8.24 4.93 17.40
N ARG A 85 8.21 3.77 16.73
CA ARG A 85 9.22 2.70 16.79
C ARG A 85 9.78 2.37 15.42
N LEU A 86 9.97 3.40 14.58
CA LEU A 86 10.57 3.19 13.27
C LEU A 86 11.97 2.56 13.46
N PRO A 87 12.33 1.58 12.62
CA PRO A 87 13.64 0.96 12.69
C PRO A 87 14.71 1.89 12.13
N ASP A 88 15.98 1.52 12.28
CA ASP A 88 17.10 2.25 11.69
C ASP A 88 17.02 2.29 10.15
N GLU A 89 17.78 3.20 9.55
CA GLU A 89 17.77 3.44 8.10
C GLU A 89 18.10 2.19 7.28
N GLN A 90 19.07 1.40 7.70
CA GLN A 90 19.48 0.19 6.98
C GLN A 90 18.38 -0.88 7.02
N THR A 91 17.74 -1.05 8.17
CA THR A 91 16.58 -1.93 8.31
C THR A 91 15.39 -1.41 7.51
N MET A 92 15.11 -0.09 7.53
CA MET A 92 14.08 0.52 6.68
C MET A 92 14.31 0.22 5.21
N ARG A 93 15.54 0.45 4.74
CA ARG A 93 15.96 0.22 3.34
C ARG A 93 15.79 -1.23 2.94
N THR A 94 16.42 -2.16 3.65
CA THR A 94 16.55 -3.55 3.22
C THR A 94 15.29 -4.38 3.48
N LYS A 95 14.68 -4.26 4.67
CA LYS A 95 13.52 -5.07 5.06
C LYS A 95 12.21 -4.56 4.47
N TYR A 96 12.08 -3.24 4.29
CA TYR A 96 10.82 -2.64 3.86
C TYR A 96 10.90 -2.12 2.43
N PHE A 97 11.76 -1.15 2.13
CA PHE A 97 11.76 -0.53 0.80
C PHE A 97 12.25 -1.45 -0.31
N ASP A 98 13.34 -2.18 -0.12
CA ASP A 98 13.87 -3.11 -1.13
C ASP A 98 12.92 -4.30 -1.33
N CYS A 99 12.27 -4.78 -0.27
CA CYS A 99 11.25 -5.83 -0.41
C CYS A 99 10.00 -5.37 -1.17
N VAL A 100 9.54 -4.12 -0.96
CA VAL A 100 8.28 -3.63 -1.54
C VAL A 100 8.47 -3.01 -2.93
N LEU A 101 9.59 -2.32 -3.14
CA LEU A 101 9.88 -1.51 -4.32
C LEU A 101 11.08 -2.02 -5.12
N GLY A 102 11.69 -3.15 -4.73
CA GLY A 102 12.95 -3.64 -5.29
C GLY A 102 12.92 -3.93 -6.79
N GLU A 103 11.74 -4.22 -7.34
CA GLU A 103 11.54 -4.49 -8.77
C GLU A 103 10.98 -3.28 -9.54
N CYS A 104 10.70 -2.17 -8.84
CA CYS A 104 10.05 -1.00 -9.40
C CYS A 104 11.06 0.08 -9.78
N GLU A 105 10.97 0.61 -11.00
CA GLU A 105 11.78 1.77 -11.42
C GLU A 105 11.10 3.10 -11.10
N ALA A 106 9.82 3.09 -10.76
CA ALA A 106 9.13 4.27 -10.26
C ALA A 106 8.07 3.95 -9.20
N THR A 107 7.69 4.96 -8.42
CA THR A 107 6.59 4.86 -7.45
C THR A 107 5.54 5.92 -7.66
N THR A 108 4.28 5.55 -7.43
CA THR A 108 3.13 6.45 -7.43
C THR A 108 2.17 6.02 -6.32
N ASN A 109 1.51 6.99 -5.68
CA ASN A 109 0.53 6.74 -4.62
C ASN A 109 1.13 6.05 -3.38
N ILE A 110 0.28 5.87 -2.37
CA ILE A 110 0.61 5.09 -1.19
C ILE A 110 0.49 3.59 -1.48
N PRO A 111 1.33 2.75 -0.87
CA PRO A 111 1.13 1.31 -0.86
C PRO A 111 -0.21 0.96 -0.18
N SER A 112 -0.74 -0.21 -0.50
CA SER A 112 -2.03 -0.67 0.01
C SER A 112 -1.88 -1.99 0.77
N VAL A 113 -2.81 -2.27 1.69
CA VAL A 113 -2.79 -3.52 2.48
C VAL A 113 -3.76 -4.55 1.90
N TRP A 114 -3.62 -5.82 2.27
CA TRP A 114 -4.31 -6.94 1.59
C TRP A 114 -5.84 -6.92 1.64
N GLY A 115 -6.46 -6.05 2.45
CA GLY A 115 -7.91 -5.86 2.52
C GLY A 115 -8.32 -4.43 2.19
N VAL A 116 -9.39 -4.27 1.41
CA VAL A 116 -9.89 -2.94 1.00
C VAL A 116 -10.40 -2.15 2.19
N ALA A 117 -11.26 -2.76 3.00
CA ALA A 117 -11.80 -2.12 4.20
C ALA A 117 -10.69 -1.72 5.19
N LEU A 118 -9.69 -2.59 5.38
CA LEU A 118 -8.56 -2.31 6.27
C LEU A 118 -7.70 -1.16 5.72
N THR A 119 -7.44 -1.14 4.43
CA THR A 119 -6.70 -0.05 3.77
C THR A 119 -7.44 1.27 3.92
N ASN A 120 -8.75 1.30 3.62
CA ASN A 120 -9.57 2.50 3.77
C ASN A 120 -9.60 2.98 5.22
N TRP A 121 -9.71 2.06 6.17
CA TRP A 121 -9.66 2.40 7.60
C TRP A 121 -8.29 2.97 8.02
N LEU A 122 -7.18 2.34 7.62
CA LEU A 122 -5.83 2.83 7.92
C LEU A 122 -5.61 4.21 7.30
N HIS A 123 -6.00 4.40 6.04
CA HIS A 123 -5.87 5.68 5.36
C HIS A 123 -6.75 6.75 6.01
N GLY A 124 -8.01 6.42 6.30
CA GLY A 124 -8.94 7.26 7.06
C GLY A 124 -8.33 7.73 8.36
N LYS A 125 -7.83 6.79 9.16
CA LYS A 125 -7.25 7.06 10.47
C LYS A 125 -5.93 7.84 10.41
N PHE A 126 -5.00 7.45 9.54
CA PHE A 126 -3.65 8.03 9.54
C PHE A 126 -3.50 9.29 8.71
N LEU A 127 -4.29 9.44 7.63
CA LEU A 127 -4.24 10.63 6.78
C LEU A 127 -5.24 11.69 7.24
N PHE A 128 -6.40 11.26 7.73
CA PHE A 128 -7.54 12.15 7.96
C PHE A 128 -8.06 12.12 9.41
N ASP A 129 -7.31 11.54 10.35
CA ASP A 129 -7.67 11.44 11.76
C ASP A 129 -9.06 10.80 12.01
N GLY A 130 -9.47 9.91 11.10
CA GLY A 130 -10.75 9.20 11.17
C GLY A 130 -11.96 9.98 10.65
N ASP A 131 -11.80 11.24 10.22
CA ASP A 131 -12.87 12.08 9.68
C ASP A 131 -12.36 12.76 8.40
N PHE A 132 -12.74 12.20 7.24
CA PHE A 132 -12.28 12.70 5.95
C PHE A 132 -12.86 14.07 5.64
N GLU A 133 -14.16 14.24 5.82
CA GLU A 133 -14.90 15.45 5.51
C GLU A 133 -14.37 16.65 6.31
N ALA A 134 -14.06 16.45 7.60
CA ALA A 134 -13.52 17.50 8.44
C ALA A 134 -12.03 17.79 8.21
N ASN A 135 -11.22 16.79 7.83
CA ASN A 135 -9.75 16.91 7.85
C ASN A 135 -9.06 16.86 6.49
N ALA A 136 -9.73 16.49 5.40
CA ALA A 136 -9.08 16.27 4.11
C ALA A 136 -8.31 17.51 3.64
N GLU A 137 -8.94 18.69 3.61
CA GLU A 137 -8.28 19.91 3.15
C GLU A 137 -7.00 20.21 3.94
N ARG A 138 -7.09 20.18 5.27
CA ARG A 138 -5.95 20.38 6.17
C ARG A 138 -4.86 19.33 5.94
N ALA A 139 -5.22 18.07 5.77
CA ALA A 139 -4.28 16.98 5.53
C ALA A 139 -3.53 17.16 4.22
N TYR A 140 -4.23 17.52 3.13
CA TYR A 140 -3.60 17.80 1.83
C TYR A 140 -2.69 19.02 1.91
N ALA A 141 -3.14 20.12 2.52
CA ALA A 141 -2.32 21.33 2.66
C ALA A 141 -1.05 21.05 3.48
N ALA A 142 -1.17 20.33 4.59
CA ALA A 142 -0.03 19.95 5.43
C ALA A 142 0.96 19.04 4.69
N HIS A 143 0.47 18.08 3.89
CA HIS A 143 1.32 17.21 3.08
C HIS A 143 2.13 17.99 2.04
N HIS A 144 1.49 18.87 1.27
CA HIS A 144 2.18 19.67 0.24
C HIS A 144 3.18 20.65 0.86
N LYS A 145 2.83 21.28 1.99
CA LYS A 145 3.76 22.14 2.73
C LYS A 145 5.00 21.37 3.17
N ARG A 146 4.81 20.22 3.85
CA ARG A 146 5.91 19.38 4.31
C ARG A 146 6.76 18.86 3.15
N LEU A 147 6.11 18.50 2.04
CA LEU A 147 6.82 18.02 0.87
C LEU A 147 7.73 19.10 0.29
N LYS A 148 7.24 20.33 0.19
CA LYS A 148 8.05 21.47 -0.26
C LYS A 148 9.27 21.68 0.64
N GLU A 149 9.07 21.71 1.96
CA GLU A 149 10.16 21.85 2.95
C GLU A 149 11.22 20.74 2.78
N VAL A 150 10.79 19.47 2.68
CA VAL A 150 11.71 18.34 2.50
C VAL A 150 12.45 18.40 1.16
N LEU A 151 11.78 18.79 0.08
CA LEU A 151 12.40 18.88 -1.25
C LEU A 151 13.40 20.04 -1.34
N GLU A 152 13.13 21.16 -0.67
CA GLU A 152 14.06 22.28 -0.51
C GLU A 152 15.29 21.85 0.30
N ASP A 153 15.09 21.12 1.41
CA ASP A 153 16.18 20.61 2.25
C ASP A 153 17.07 19.59 1.52
N TRP A 154 16.50 18.79 0.62
CA TRP A 154 17.23 17.72 -0.07
C TRP A 154 17.97 18.19 -1.33
N ASP A 155 17.73 19.43 -1.77
CA ASP A 155 18.29 19.99 -3.00
C ASP A 155 18.17 19.04 -4.20
N ARG A 156 16.95 18.50 -4.40
CA ARG A 156 16.67 17.54 -5.48
C ARG A 156 15.75 18.14 -6.54
N PRO A 157 16.00 17.85 -7.83
CA PRO A 157 15.07 18.18 -8.90
C PRO A 157 13.68 17.62 -8.59
N HIS A 158 12.67 18.48 -8.64
CA HIS A 158 11.29 18.10 -8.41
C HIS A 158 10.35 18.84 -9.36
N LEU A 159 9.23 18.21 -9.66
CA LEU A 159 8.18 18.76 -10.49
C LEU A 159 6.88 18.84 -9.69
N ASN A 160 6.41 20.06 -9.44
CA ASN A 160 5.02 20.28 -9.03
C ASN A 160 4.17 20.39 -10.31
N ARG A 161 3.21 19.49 -10.48
CA ARG A 161 2.42 19.34 -11.70
C ARG A 161 0.93 19.43 -11.40
N SER A 162 0.20 20.06 -12.30
CA SER A 162 -1.26 19.95 -12.36
C SER A 162 -1.68 18.70 -13.13
N VAL A 163 -2.89 18.21 -12.88
CA VAL A 163 -3.42 17.02 -13.58
C VAL A 163 -3.75 17.34 -15.05
N GLU A 164 -4.02 18.61 -15.34
CA GLU A 164 -4.50 19.13 -16.62
C GLU A 164 -3.38 19.35 -17.65
N GLU A 165 -2.11 19.40 -17.22
CA GLU A 165 -0.98 19.79 -18.08
C GLU A 165 -0.48 18.67 -19.00
N GLY A 166 -0.94 17.43 -18.79
CA GLY A 166 -0.62 16.29 -19.66
C GLY A 166 0.88 15.97 -19.74
N TRP A 167 1.38 15.74 -20.95
CA TRP A 167 2.75 15.24 -21.19
C TRP A 167 3.84 16.28 -21.00
N ALA A 168 3.60 17.54 -21.39
CA ALA A 168 4.65 18.53 -21.58
C ALA A 168 5.56 18.73 -20.35
N PRO A 169 5.04 19.02 -19.14
CA PRO A 169 5.90 19.24 -17.98
C PRO A 169 6.62 17.95 -17.53
N LEU A 170 5.96 16.80 -17.65
CA LEU A 170 6.53 15.51 -17.26
C LEU A 170 7.71 15.12 -18.17
N CYS A 171 7.51 15.20 -19.49
CA CYS A 171 8.53 14.88 -20.47
C CYS A 171 9.72 15.86 -20.39
N ALA A 172 9.47 17.16 -20.19
CA ALA A 172 10.53 18.14 -19.99
C ALA A 172 11.37 17.83 -18.73
N PHE A 173 10.71 17.55 -17.60
CA PHE A 173 11.38 17.20 -16.35
C PHE A 173 12.21 15.91 -16.47
N LEU A 174 11.72 14.91 -17.18
CA LEU A 174 12.39 13.62 -17.36
C LEU A 174 13.39 13.61 -18.54
N SER A 175 13.52 14.71 -19.28
CA SER A 175 14.31 14.79 -20.51
C SER A 175 13.91 13.72 -21.54
N GLN A 176 12.61 13.53 -21.72
CA GLN A 176 12.01 12.55 -22.63
C GLN A 176 11.23 13.22 -23.75
N ASN A 177 11.05 12.52 -24.87
CA ASN A 177 10.17 12.97 -25.95
C ASN A 177 8.70 12.82 -25.54
N ILE A 178 7.85 13.72 -26.04
CA ILE A 178 6.39 13.62 -25.87
C ILE A 178 5.86 12.45 -26.70
N PRO A 179 5.19 11.45 -26.10
CA PRO A 179 4.55 10.38 -26.86
C PRO A 179 3.40 10.92 -27.74
N PRO A 180 3.11 10.29 -28.89
CA PRO A 180 2.02 10.71 -29.77
C PRO A 180 0.63 10.36 -29.23
N THR A 181 0.55 9.61 -28.13
CA THR A 181 -0.70 9.19 -27.49
C THR A 181 -1.23 10.27 -26.55
N PRO A 182 -2.55 10.33 -26.30
CA PRO A 182 -3.09 11.21 -25.26
C PRO A 182 -2.55 10.81 -23.88
N PHE A 183 -2.43 11.78 -22.98
CA PHE A 183 -2.04 11.50 -21.60
C PHE A 183 -3.04 10.52 -20.98
N PRO A 184 -2.59 9.45 -20.28
CA PRO A 184 -3.50 8.46 -19.74
C PRO A 184 -4.54 9.05 -18.79
N SER A 185 -5.79 8.61 -18.93
CA SER A 185 -6.87 8.91 -17.98
C SER A 185 -7.41 7.61 -17.42
N ARG A 186 -7.05 7.29 -16.18
CA ARG A 186 -7.35 6.01 -15.51
C ARG A 186 -7.89 6.25 -14.11
N ASN A 187 -8.49 5.20 -13.53
CA ASN A 187 -9.09 5.23 -12.19
C ASN A 187 -10.29 6.21 -12.09
N VAL A 188 -11.05 6.32 -13.18
CA VAL A 188 -12.43 6.83 -13.12
C VAL A 188 -13.22 5.85 -12.26
N ALA A 189 -13.86 6.35 -11.20
CA ALA A 189 -14.29 5.54 -10.05
C ALA A 189 -15.18 4.34 -10.39
N ALA A 190 -15.92 4.39 -11.51
CA ALA A 190 -16.88 3.38 -11.92
C ALA A 190 -16.26 2.01 -12.27
N ASP A 191 -15.10 1.97 -12.93
CA ASP A 191 -14.55 0.71 -13.47
C ASP A 191 -13.66 -0.04 -12.47
N PHE A 192 -13.10 0.68 -11.50
CA PHE A 192 -12.05 0.17 -10.62
C PHE A 192 -12.63 -0.64 -9.44
N ILE A 193 -13.76 -0.20 -8.87
CA ILE A 193 -14.30 -0.77 -7.63
C ILE A 193 -14.71 -2.24 -7.79
N GLY A 194 -15.37 -2.60 -8.91
CA GLY A 194 -15.91 -3.95 -9.10
C GLY A 194 -14.85 -5.05 -9.10
N THR A 195 -13.70 -4.81 -9.74
CA THR A 195 -12.59 -5.79 -9.79
C THR A 195 -11.96 -5.97 -8.40
N LEU A 196 -11.79 -4.88 -7.66
CA LEU A 196 -11.20 -4.93 -6.31
C LEU A 196 -12.10 -5.68 -5.34
N MET A 197 -13.42 -5.44 -5.40
CA MET A 197 -14.37 -6.11 -4.52
C MET A 197 -14.36 -7.63 -4.72
N LYS A 198 -14.26 -8.10 -5.96
CA LYS A 198 -14.13 -9.55 -6.25
C LYS A 198 -12.89 -10.15 -5.62
N VAL A 199 -11.74 -9.48 -5.75
CA VAL A 199 -10.48 -9.93 -5.15
C VAL A 199 -10.56 -9.91 -3.63
N ASP A 200 -11.16 -8.88 -3.03
CA ASP A 200 -11.31 -8.75 -1.57
C ASP A 200 -12.25 -9.82 -1.00
N GLU A 201 -13.36 -10.12 -1.69
CA GLU A 201 -14.32 -11.15 -1.30
C GLU A 201 -13.67 -12.54 -1.30
N GLU A 202 -12.90 -12.88 -2.32
CA GLU A 202 -12.19 -14.16 -2.38
C GLU A 202 -11.19 -14.30 -1.22
N ARG A 203 -10.48 -13.22 -0.88
CA ARG A 203 -9.55 -13.18 0.26
C ARG A 203 -10.28 -13.35 1.58
N PHE A 204 -11.39 -12.64 1.76
CA PHE A 204 -12.20 -12.73 2.97
C PHE A 204 -12.77 -14.15 3.15
N ARG A 205 -13.22 -14.77 2.07
CA ARG A 205 -13.67 -16.17 2.05
C ARG A 205 -12.56 -17.12 2.49
N LYS A 206 -11.34 -17.00 1.93
CA LYS A 206 -10.17 -17.79 2.35
C LYS A 206 -9.82 -17.55 3.82
N GLY A 207 -9.84 -16.29 4.27
CA GLY A 207 -9.60 -15.91 5.66
C GLY A 207 -10.58 -16.55 6.64
N LYS A 208 -11.87 -16.57 6.30
CA LYS A 208 -12.92 -17.26 7.07
C LYS A 208 -12.69 -18.76 7.15
N SER A 209 -12.39 -19.41 6.02
CA SER A 209 -12.09 -20.85 6.00
C SER A 209 -10.89 -21.18 6.89
N ASN A 210 -9.82 -20.38 6.83
CA ASN A 210 -8.65 -20.56 7.70
C ASN A 210 -8.97 -20.34 9.18
N ALA A 211 -9.80 -19.34 9.51
CA ALA A 211 -10.25 -19.10 10.89
C ALA A 211 -11.02 -20.31 11.45
N MET A 212 -11.89 -20.91 10.63
CA MET A 212 -12.63 -22.12 11.00
C MET A 212 -11.70 -23.30 11.24
N LEU A 213 -10.72 -23.53 10.35
CA LEU A 213 -9.73 -24.59 10.51
C LEU A 213 -8.89 -24.41 11.79
N VAL A 214 -8.46 -23.19 12.07
CA VAL A 214 -7.74 -22.86 13.30
C VAL A 214 -8.62 -23.12 14.53
N ALA A 215 -9.88 -22.67 14.52
CA ALA A 215 -10.80 -22.92 15.62
C ALA A 215 -11.03 -24.42 15.87
N ILE A 216 -11.22 -25.22 14.81
CA ILE A 216 -11.36 -26.68 14.92
C ILE A 216 -10.12 -27.31 15.56
N ALA A 217 -8.91 -26.90 15.12
CA ALA A 217 -7.66 -27.43 15.65
C ALA A 217 -7.46 -27.11 17.15
N PHE A 218 -8.00 -25.99 17.65
CA PHE A 218 -7.94 -25.64 19.07
C PHE A 218 -9.08 -26.24 19.91
N LEU A 219 -10.27 -26.43 19.35
CA LEU A 219 -11.44 -26.96 20.07
C LEU A 219 -11.46 -28.50 20.14
N SER A 220 -10.91 -29.18 19.13
CA SER A 220 -10.87 -30.65 19.09
C SER A 220 -10.11 -31.30 20.27
N PRO A 221 -8.92 -30.80 20.67
CA PRO A 221 -8.21 -31.33 21.84
C PRO A 221 -8.96 -31.06 23.16
N ILE A 222 -9.60 -29.89 23.29
CA ILE A 222 -10.37 -29.51 24.48
C ILE A 222 -11.59 -30.42 24.63
N ALA A 223 -12.31 -30.68 23.54
CA ALA A 223 -13.44 -31.61 23.52
C ALA A 223 -12.99 -33.05 23.85
N GLY A 224 -11.85 -33.50 23.32
CA GLY A 224 -11.28 -34.81 23.64
C GLY A 224 -10.87 -34.96 25.10
N LEU A 225 -10.27 -33.93 25.69
CA LEU A 225 -9.91 -33.90 27.12
C LEU A 225 -11.16 -33.87 28.03
N ALA A 226 -12.16 -33.06 27.69
CA ALA A 226 -13.42 -33.01 28.42
C ALA A 226 -14.18 -34.34 28.36
N PHE A 227 -14.24 -34.98 27.18
CA PHE A 227 -14.82 -36.30 27.00
C PHE A 227 -14.07 -37.37 27.81
N SER A 228 -12.73 -37.37 27.77
CA SER A 228 -11.93 -38.30 28.57
C SER A 228 -12.08 -38.08 30.08
N TRP A 229 -12.34 -36.86 30.54
CA TRP A 229 -12.56 -36.57 31.96
C TRP A 229 -13.95 -36.99 32.43
N LEU A 230 -14.98 -36.79 31.61
CA LEU A 230 -16.37 -37.20 31.91
C LEU A 230 -16.58 -38.71 31.90
N HIS A 231 -15.70 -39.47 31.25
CA HIS A 231 -15.77 -40.93 31.11
C HIS A 231 -14.66 -41.68 31.85
N ARG A 232 -13.97 -41.04 32.79
CA ARG A 232 -13.13 -41.68 33.81
C ARG A 232 -13.93 -41.88 35.10
#